data_AF-A0A2D0I622-F1
#
_entry.id   AF-A0A2D0I622-F1
#
_cell.length_a   1.000
_cell.length_b   1.000
_cell.length_c   1.000
_cell.angle_alpha   90.00
_cell.angle_beta   90.00
_cell.angle_gamma   90.00
#
_symmetry.space_group_name_H-M   'P 1'
#
loop_
_entity.id
_entity.type
_entity.pdbx_description
1 polymer ?
#
loop_
_entity_poly.entity_id
_entity_poly.type
_entity_poly.pdbx_seq_one_letter_code
_entity_poly.pdbx_strand_id
1 'polypeptide(L)'
;MNLETLKRDIKSRYRHLSTGDIDAKVSSVIDALNTEWAMNTHGLSLQELKTFASAILEEEGHSLHDELEELIAQKERIERQILRKSEELQHLKYSLFDALEKHLGNSDEMLEKLHQVKLQSVDLLDILEEITESAIITTLEKGSDIEETLHEIIKEITFETLNANVLNAVRIRRILASILQSAINIAEATPNQADTIFRGTLHGIRSALIKSIEKFHQYLLYVPDEVKALYRDEYKTIETELDRIDTLFSQIFHSLKSHNSASILQHLERISHETSSDELSNLSKETVELLRNRLSKIKRGVTMRGTKLLHSKSAQEAKAIGVRAWSVAKSTMQGAIKGAKEAMDKK
;
A
#
# COMPACT_ATOMS: atom_id res chain seq x y z
N MET A 1 -26.52 -21.07 49.98
CA MET A 1 -27.38 -20.93 48.78
C MET A 1 -26.67 -21.58 47.60
N ASN A 2 -27.37 -22.16 46.62
CA ASN A 2 -26.71 -22.66 45.40
C ASN A 2 -26.24 -21.47 44.55
N LEU A 3 -25.01 -21.51 44.02
CA LEU A 3 -24.42 -20.45 43.21
C LEU A 3 -25.24 -20.13 41.96
N GLU A 4 -25.91 -21.12 41.36
CA GLU A 4 -26.80 -20.89 40.21
C GLU A 4 -28.06 -20.09 40.59
N THR A 5 -28.61 -20.38 41.78
CA THR A 5 -29.75 -19.64 42.33
C THR A 5 -29.33 -18.21 42.69
N LEU A 6 -28.14 -18.04 43.28
CA LEU A 6 -27.53 -16.74 43.58
C LEU A 6 -27.33 -15.90 42.32
N LYS A 7 -26.75 -16.49 41.26
CA LYS A 7 -26.54 -15.79 39.98
C LYS A 7 -27.88 -15.29 39.40
N ARG A 8 -28.90 -16.15 39.36
CA ARG A 8 -30.22 -15.81 38.80
C ARG A 8 -30.89 -14.70 39.59
N ASP A 9 -30.87 -14.79 40.91
CA ASP A 9 -31.58 -13.86 41.78
C ASP A 9 -30.89 -12.47 41.78
N ILE A 10 -29.55 -12.43 41.70
CA ILE A 10 -28.78 -11.19 41.47
C ILE A 10 -29.18 -10.52 40.16
N LYS A 11 -29.20 -11.28 39.06
CA LYS A 11 -29.57 -10.75 37.74
C LYS A 11 -30.99 -10.17 37.73
N SER A 12 -31.94 -10.91 38.30
CA SER A 12 -33.35 -10.47 38.36
C SER A 12 -33.51 -9.20 39.18
N ARG A 13 -32.81 -9.08 40.31
CA ARG A 13 -32.82 -7.88 41.15
C ARG A 13 -32.20 -6.70 40.40
N TYR A 14 -31.01 -6.92 39.84
CA TYR A 14 -30.22 -5.88 39.17
C TYR A 14 -30.96 -5.30 37.95
N ARG A 15 -31.63 -6.14 37.16
CA ARG A 15 -32.42 -5.75 35.99
C ARG A 15 -33.66 -4.90 36.33
N HIS A 16 -34.21 -5.04 37.54
CA HIS A 16 -35.36 -4.25 37.99
C HIS A 16 -34.98 -2.90 38.61
N LEU A 17 -33.69 -2.65 38.82
CA LEU A 17 -33.20 -1.34 39.24
C LEU A 17 -33.20 -0.41 38.02
N SER A 18 -33.87 0.74 38.14
CA SER A 18 -33.92 1.76 37.08
C SER A 18 -32.52 2.22 36.64
N THR A 19 -32.42 2.80 35.45
CA THR A 19 -31.20 3.42 34.88
C THR A 19 -30.68 4.53 35.79
N GLY A 20 -29.90 4.15 36.80
CA GLY A 20 -29.13 5.01 37.69
C GLY A 20 -27.67 4.57 37.72
N ASP A 21 -26.84 5.37 38.39
CA ASP A 21 -25.41 5.12 38.58
C ASP A 21 -25.13 3.69 39.07
N ILE A 22 -24.09 3.06 38.51
CA ILE A 22 -23.69 1.68 38.81
C ILE A 22 -23.49 1.50 40.32
N ASP A 23 -22.92 2.50 40.99
CA ASP A 23 -22.64 2.47 42.43
C ASP A 23 -23.92 2.33 43.27
N ALA A 24 -24.99 3.03 42.87
CA ALA A 24 -26.28 2.95 43.52
C ALA A 24 -26.96 1.58 43.29
N LYS A 25 -26.85 1.04 42.08
CA LYS A 25 -27.39 -0.30 41.76
C LYS A 25 -26.65 -1.40 42.53
N VAL A 26 -25.32 -1.35 42.55
CA VAL A 26 -24.47 -2.31 43.26
C VAL A 26 -24.74 -2.26 44.75
N SER A 27 -24.86 -1.06 45.33
CA SER A 27 -25.21 -0.86 46.75
C SER A 27 -26.56 -1.52 47.09
N SER A 28 -27.58 -1.35 46.23
CA SER A 28 -28.90 -1.97 46.44
C SER A 28 -28.86 -3.50 46.40
N VAL A 29 -28.05 -4.10 45.52
CA VAL A 29 -27.88 -5.55 45.47
C VAL A 29 -27.04 -6.06 46.66
N ILE A 30 -26.06 -5.29 47.11
CA ILE A 30 -25.28 -5.59 48.34
C ILE A 30 -26.19 -5.58 49.58
N ASP A 31 -27.11 -4.63 49.68
CA ASP A 31 -28.08 -4.56 50.78
C ASP A 31 -29.01 -5.78 50.76
N ALA A 32 -29.50 -6.19 49.59
CA ALA A 32 -30.30 -7.41 49.43
C ALA A 32 -29.49 -8.68 49.78
N LEU A 33 -28.19 -8.69 49.49
CA LEU A 33 -27.29 -9.80 49.82
C LEU A 33 -27.13 -9.97 51.35
N ASN A 34 -27.04 -8.87 52.09
CA ASN A 34 -26.98 -8.88 53.56
C ASN A 34 -28.33 -9.16 54.24
N THR A 35 -29.43 -8.64 53.69
CA THR A 35 -30.74 -8.62 54.36
C THR A 35 -31.67 -9.74 53.92
N GLU A 36 -31.73 -10.06 52.63
CA GLU A 36 -32.68 -11.01 52.05
C GLU A 36 -32.05 -12.38 51.80
N TRP A 37 -30.78 -12.41 51.38
CA TRP A 37 -30.04 -13.67 51.13
C TRP A 37 -29.20 -14.13 52.33
N ALA A 38 -29.21 -13.36 53.43
CA ALA A 38 -28.52 -13.66 54.68
C ALA A 38 -27.03 -14.01 54.51
N MET A 39 -26.38 -13.42 53.51
CA MET A 39 -24.95 -13.61 53.24
C MET A 39 -24.16 -12.44 53.84
N ASN A 40 -23.10 -12.74 54.58
CA ASN A 40 -22.23 -11.69 55.12
C ASN A 40 -21.26 -11.21 54.02
N THR A 41 -21.37 -9.95 53.60
CA THR A 41 -20.44 -9.34 52.62
C THR A 41 -18.97 -9.41 53.02
N HIS A 42 -18.67 -9.48 54.32
CA HIS A 42 -17.31 -9.54 54.85
C HIS A 42 -16.75 -10.98 54.91
N GLY A 43 -17.56 -11.98 54.54
CA GLY A 43 -17.21 -13.41 54.61
C GLY A 43 -17.46 -14.18 53.31
N LEU A 44 -17.67 -13.49 52.18
CA LEU A 44 -17.88 -14.13 50.87
C LEU A 44 -16.65 -14.92 50.45
N SER A 45 -16.86 -16.17 50.01
CA SER A 45 -15.83 -16.94 49.34
C SER A 45 -15.49 -16.34 47.97
N LEU A 46 -14.31 -16.67 47.45
CA LEU A 46 -13.89 -16.24 46.12
C LEU A 46 -14.87 -16.67 45.01
N GLN A 47 -15.51 -17.83 45.15
CA GLN A 47 -16.48 -18.32 44.18
C GLN A 47 -17.80 -17.52 44.21
N GLU A 48 -18.26 -17.14 45.40
CA GLU A 48 -19.46 -16.32 45.57
C GLU A 48 -19.21 -14.89 45.07
N LEU A 49 -18.05 -14.31 45.37
CA LEU A 49 -17.65 -13.00 44.86
C LEU A 49 -17.54 -12.99 43.33
N LYS A 50 -16.96 -14.05 42.75
CA LYS A 50 -16.89 -14.21 41.29
C LYS A 50 -18.28 -14.33 40.67
N THR A 51 -19.18 -15.09 41.30
CA THR A 51 -20.57 -15.25 40.85
C THR A 51 -21.31 -13.92 40.90
N PHE A 52 -21.13 -13.17 41.99
CA PHE A 52 -21.72 -11.85 42.19
C PHE A 52 -21.24 -10.84 41.14
N ALA A 53 -19.91 -10.69 41.01
CA ALA A 53 -19.31 -9.77 40.05
C ALA A 53 -19.69 -10.12 38.61
N SER A 54 -19.67 -11.41 38.25
CA SER A 54 -20.02 -11.85 36.90
C SER A 54 -21.50 -11.61 36.59
N ALA A 55 -22.40 -11.83 37.55
CA ALA A 55 -23.83 -11.60 37.36
C ALA A 55 -24.14 -10.11 37.07
N ILE A 56 -23.48 -9.20 37.79
CA ILE A 56 -23.63 -7.75 37.60
C ILE A 56 -22.99 -7.30 36.28
N LEU A 57 -21.77 -7.76 35.98
CA LEU A 57 -21.08 -7.45 34.73
C LEU A 57 -21.88 -7.93 33.51
N GLU A 58 -22.47 -9.12 33.58
CA GLU A 58 -23.30 -9.67 32.51
C GLU A 58 -24.54 -8.79 32.25
N GLU A 59 -25.22 -8.28 33.29
CA GLU A 59 -26.42 -7.46 33.10
C GLU A 59 -26.11 -6.01 32.71
N GLU A 60 -25.10 -5.38 33.34
CA GLU A 60 -24.73 -4.00 32.99
C GLU A 60 -24.05 -3.94 31.62
N GLY A 61 -23.33 -5.00 31.25
CA GLY A 61 -22.65 -5.14 29.97
C GLY A 61 -23.51 -5.68 28.82
N HIS A 62 -24.72 -6.21 29.06
CA HIS A 62 -25.47 -6.91 28.01
C HIS A 62 -25.79 -6.00 26.82
N SER A 63 -26.27 -4.77 27.05
CA SER A 63 -26.61 -3.85 25.96
C SER A 63 -25.39 -3.47 25.13
N LEU A 64 -24.24 -3.21 25.79
CA LEU A 64 -23.00 -2.91 25.08
C LEU A 64 -22.47 -4.14 24.33
N HIS A 65 -22.65 -5.33 24.88
CA HIS A 65 -22.27 -6.58 24.23
C HIS A 65 -23.13 -6.84 22.99
N ASP A 66 -24.45 -6.69 23.12
CA ASP A 66 -25.41 -6.84 22.02
C ASP A 66 -25.15 -5.81 20.91
N GLU A 67 -24.92 -4.54 21.28
CA GLU A 67 -24.52 -3.49 20.34
C GLU A 67 -23.18 -3.78 19.66
N LEU A 68 -22.20 -4.30 20.41
CA LEU A 68 -20.90 -4.71 19.85
C LEU A 68 -21.06 -5.87 18.86
N GLU A 69 -21.84 -6.89 19.20
CA GLU A 69 -22.14 -8.01 18.29
C GLU A 69 -22.86 -7.52 17.03
N GLU A 70 -23.80 -6.59 17.16
CA GLU A 70 -24.47 -5.97 16.02
C GLU A 70 -23.48 -5.21 15.14
N LEU A 71 -22.60 -4.39 15.74
CA LEU A 71 -21.56 -3.66 15.02
C LEU A 71 -20.57 -4.60 14.32
N ILE A 72 -20.20 -5.72 14.94
CA ILE A 72 -19.35 -6.75 14.32
C ILE A 72 -20.08 -7.37 13.11
N ALA A 73 -21.35 -7.74 13.26
CA ALA A 73 -22.13 -8.30 12.16
C ALA A 73 -22.31 -7.29 11.01
N GLN A 74 -22.51 -6.00 11.33
CA GLN A 74 -22.54 -4.92 10.35
C GLN A 74 -21.19 -4.76 9.64
N LYS A 75 -20.09 -4.78 10.39
CA LYS A 75 -18.73 -4.74 9.84
C LYS A 75 -18.50 -5.88 8.85
N GLU A 76 -18.78 -7.13 9.24
CA GLU A 76 -18.63 -8.30 8.36
C GLU A 76 -19.53 -8.22 7.10
N ARG A 77 -20.70 -7.61 7.23
CA ARG A 77 -21.59 -7.38 6.07
C ARG A 77 -21.01 -6.34 5.12
N ILE A 78 -20.47 -5.25 5.65
CA ILE A 78 -19.82 -4.19 4.86
C ILE A 78 -18.57 -4.75 4.18
N GLU A 79 -17.73 -5.51 4.89
CA GLU A 79 -16.54 -6.16 4.31
C GLU A 79 -16.91 -7.08 3.14
N ARG A 80 -17.97 -7.90 3.29
CA ARG A 80 -18.49 -8.73 2.19
C ARG A 80 -19.03 -7.90 1.02
N GLN A 81 -19.65 -6.76 1.28
CA GLN A 81 -20.12 -5.86 0.22
C GLN A 81 -18.96 -5.19 -0.52
N ILE A 82 -17.92 -4.77 0.21
CA ILE A 82 -16.69 -4.21 -0.38
C ILE A 82 -16.04 -5.26 -1.28
N LEU A 83 -15.87 -6.49 -0.81
CA LEU A 83 -15.29 -7.59 -1.59
C LEU A 83 -16.06 -7.80 -2.90
N ARG A 84 -17.39 -7.95 -2.83
CA ARG A 84 -18.24 -8.10 -4.02
C ARG A 84 -18.14 -6.93 -4.98
N LYS A 85 -18.12 -5.70 -4.47
CA LYS A 85 -17.98 -4.51 -5.31
C LYS A 85 -16.59 -4.41 -5.94
N SER A 86 -15.56 -4.89 -5.26
CA SER A 86 -14.21 -5.03 -5.82
C SER A 86 -14.20 -6.02 -6.99
N GLU A 87 -14.79 -7.20 -6.81
CA GLU A 87 -14.93 -8.22 -7.87
C GLU A 87 -15.74 -7.69 -9.06
N GLU A 88 -16.89 -7.06 -8.81
CA GLU A 88 -17.72 -6.44 -9.86
C GLU A 88 -16.94 -5.36 -10.63
N LEU A 89 -16.20 -4.50 -9.93
CA LEU A 89 -15.38 -3.47 -10.53
C LEU A 89 -14.25 -4.09 -11.39
N GLN A 90 -13.66 -5.18 -10.92
CA GLN A 90 -12.62 -5.92 -11.64
C GLN A 90 -13.16 -6.55 -12.93
N HIS A 91 -14.31 -7.22 -12.85
CA HIS A 91 -14.99 -7.76 -14.03
C HIS A 91 -15.36 -6.67 -15.04
N LEU A 92 -15.85 -5.52 -14.56
CA LEU A 92 -16.18 -4.38 -15.43
C LEU A 92 -14.93 -3.85 -16.15
N LYS A 93 -13.81 -3.74 -15.45
CA LYS A 93 -12.54 -3.29 -16.02
C LYS A 93 -12.02 -4.25 -17.08
N TYR A 94 -12.00 -5.56 -16.80
CA TYR A 94 -11.62 -6.58 -17.79
C TYR A 94 -12.55 -6.53 -19.02
N SER A 95 -13.86 -6.50 -18.81
CA SER A 95 -14.85 -6.41 -19.89
C SER A 95 -14.66 -5.15 -20.75
N LEU A 96 -14.30 -4.03 -20.12
CA LEU A 96 -13.99 -2.79 -20.82
C LEU A 96 -12.72 -2.95 -21.68
N PHE A 97 -11.66 -3.54 -21.13
CA PHE A 97 -10.43 -3.78 -21.89
C PHE A 97 -10.60 -4.77 -23.02
N ASP A 98 -11.35 -5.86 -22.82
CA ASP A 98 -11.66 -6.82 -23.88
C ASP A 98 -12.47 -6.15 -25.01
N ALA A 99 -13.42 -5.28 -24.65
CA ALA A 99 -14.15 -4.48 -25.63
C ALA A 99 -13.23 -3.51 -26.37
N LEU A 100 -12.30 -2.85 -25.67
CA LEU A 100 -11.30 -1.97 -26.27
C LEU A 100 -10.35 -2.76 -27.18
N GLU A 101 -9.86 -3.93 -26.79
CA GLU A 101 -9.00 -4.80 -27.59
C GLU A 101 -9.73 -5.24 -28.86
N LYS A 102 -11.00 -5.61 -28.76
CA LYS A 102 -11.82 -5.99 -29.92
C LYS A 102 -12.03 -4.86 -30.93
N HIS A 103 -12.09 -3.60 -30.47
CA HIS A 103 -12.38 -2.45 -31.32
C HIS A 103 -11.13 -1.65 -31.75
N LEU A 104 -10.06 -1.73 -30.97
CA LEU A 104 -8.82 -0.96 -31.16
C LEU A 104 -7.60 -1.84 -31.46
N GLY A 105 -7.65 -3.15 -31.20
CA GLY A 105 -6.57 -4.13 -31.42
C GLY A 105 -6.34 -4.49 -32.88
N ASN A 106 -6.26 -3.47 -33.73
CA ASN A 106 -6.09 -3.62 -35.17
C ASN A 106 -4.61 -3.75 -35.58
N SER A 107 -3.68 -3.65 -34.61
CA SER A 107 -2.24 -3.88 -34.76
C SER A 107 -1.61 -4.26 -33.43
N ASP A 108 -0.54 -5.07 -33.47
CA ASP A 108 0.23 -5.48 -32.28
C ASP A 108 0.76 -4.28 -31.47
N GLU A 109 1.13 -3.19 -32.15
CA GLU A 109 1.59 -1.94 -31.51
C GLU A 109 0.46 -1.23 -30.72
N MET A 110 -0.79 -1.34 -31.15
CA MET A 110 -1.94 -0.76 -30.45
C MET A 110 -2.37 -1.64 -29.28
N LEU A 111 -2.24 -2.97 -29.42
CA LEU A 111 -2.42 -3.93 -28.34
C LEU A 111 -1.38 -3.70 -27.23
N GLU A 112 -0.10 -3.53 -27.56
CA GLU A 112 0.94 -3.21 -26.56
C GLU A 112 0.63 -1.91 -25.79
N LYS A 113 0.19 -0.86 -26.50
CA LYS A 113 -0.20 0.40 -25.85
C LYS A 113 -1.45 0.23 -25.00
N LEU A 114 -2.42 -0.55 -25.45
CA LEU A 114 -3.64 -0.82 -24.70
C LEU A 114 -3.36 -1.65 -23.45
N HIS A 115 -2.46 -2.64 -23.54
CA HIS A 115 -1.95 -3.39 -22.39
C HIS A 115 -1.20 -2.46 -21.43
N GLN A 116 -0.41 -1.52 -21.94
CA GLN A 116 0.25 -0.51 -21.09
C GLN A 116 -0.77 0.40 -20.38
N VAL A 117 -1.87 0.79 -21.04
CA VAL A 117 -2.95 1.55 -20.39
C VAL A 117 -3.73 0.69 -19.39
N LYS A 118 -3.94 -0.60 -19.67
CA LYS A 118 -4.54 -1.60 -18.75
C LYS A 118 -3.74 -1.69 -17.45
N LEU A 119 -2.41 -1.78 -17.58
CA LEU A 119 -1.46 -1.69 -16.47
C LEU A 119 -1.50 -0.34 -15.73
N GLN A 120 -1.88 0.76 -16.39
CA GLN A 120 -1.87 2.10 -15.79
C GLN A 120 -3.20 2.55 -15.13
N SER A 121 -4.33 1.92 -15.45
CA SER A 121 -5.68 2.46 -15.15
C SER A 121 -6.57 1.60 -14.26
N VAL A 122 -6.27 0.31 -14.09
CA VAL A 122 -6.96 -0.57 -13.13
C VAL A 122 -6.35 -0.38 -11.74
N ASP A 123 -7.05 -0.76 -10.66
CA ASP A 123 -6.48 -0.83 -9.31
C ASP A 123 -5.17 -1.61 -9.38
N LEU A 124 -4.09 -0.84 -9.39
CA LEU A 124 -2.76 -1.26 -9.80
C LEU A 124 -2.22 -2.39 -8.93
N LEU A 125 -2.80 -2.61 -7.75
CA LEU A 125 -2.32 -3.59 -6.78
C LEU A 125 -2.89 -4.97 -7.04
N ASP A 126 -4.17 -5.10 -7.38
CA ASP A 126 -4.81 -6.40 -7.56
C ASP A 126 -4.31 -7.08 -8.84
N ILE A 127 -4.17 -6.31 -9.94
CA ILE A 127 -3.53 -6.82 -11.16
C ILE A 127 -2.01 -7.04 -10.97
N LEU A 128 -1.34 -6.19 -10.17
CA LEU A 128 0.08 -6.38 -9.89
C LEU A 128 0.35 -7.65 -9.10
N GLU A 129 -0.52 -7.97 -8.13
CA GLU A 129 -0.44 -9.23 -7.39
C GLU A 129 -0.63 -10.42 -8.34
N GLU A 130 -1.68 -10.44 -9.17
CA GLU A 130 -1.92 -11.50 -10.16
C GLU A 130 -0.75 -11.67 -11.14
N ILE A 131 -0.21 -10.57 -11.69
CA ILE A 131 0.92 -10.60 -12.64
C ILE A 131 2.20 -11.08 -11.94
N THR A 132 2.45 -10.60 -10.72
CA THR A 132 3.64 -10.99 -9.95
C THR A 132 3.58 -12.46 -9.59
N GLU A 133 2.43 -12.95 -9.12
CA GLU A 133 2.24 -14.36 -8.80
C GLU A 133 2.41 -15.25 -10.03
N SER A 134 1.75 -14.89 -11.15
CA SER A 134 1.85 -15.63 -12.41
C SER A 134 3.28 -15.69 -12.94
N ALA A 135 4.01 -14.57 -12.88
CA ALA A 135 5.40 -14.49 -13.28
C ALA A 135 6.30 -15.39 -12.43
N ILE A 136 6.10 -15.39 -11.11
CA ILE A 136 6.90 -16.22 -10.20
C ILE A 136 6.61 -17.70 -10.46
N ILE A 137 5.33 -18.10 -10.51
CA ILE A 137 4.92 -19.49 -10.78
C ILE A 137 5.49 -19.98 -12.11
N THR A 138 5.31 -19.21 -13.19
CA THR A 138 5.81 -19.56 -14.53
C THR A 138 7.34 -19.74 -14.52
N THR A 139 8.05 -18.92 -13.75
CA THR A 139 9.51 -19.02 -13.64
C THR A 139 9.93 -20.28 -12.89
N LEU A 140 9.22 -20.63 -11.80
CA LEU A 140 9.45 -21.87 -11.06
C LEU A 140 9.16 -23.12 -11.91
N GLU A 141 8.09 -23.10 -12.72
CA GLU A 141 7.72 -24.20 -13.61
C GLU A 141 8.76 -24.47 -14.70
N LYS A 142 9.43 -23.42 -15.20
CA LYS A 142 10.48 -23.54 -16.22
C LYS A 142 11.80 -24.07 -15.67
N GLY A 143 12.05 -23.91 -14.36
CA GLY A 143 13.08 -24.65 -13.61
C GLY A 143 14.56 -24.30 -13.87
N SER A 144 14.88 -23.46 -14.85
CA SER A 144 16.26 -23.01 -15.14
C SER A 144 16.46 -21.54 -14.77
N ASP A 145 17.58 -21.23 -14.12
CA ASP A 145 18.01 -19.85 -13.80
C ASP A 145 16.91 -19.01 -13.11
N ILE A 146 16.24 -19.64 -12.14
CA ILE A 146 15.05 -19.09 -11.46
C ILE A 146 15.36 -17.74 -10.83
N GLU A 147 16.46 -17.60 -10.07
CA GLU A 147 16.80 -16.35 -9.39
C GLU A 147 17.00 -15.18 -10.36
N GLU A 148 17.75 -15.40 -11.44
CA GLU A 148 18.06 -14.38 -12.45
C GLU A 148 16.83 -14.04 -13.30
N THR A 149 16.03 -15.05 -13.65
CA THR A 149 14.79 -14.82 -14.40
C THR A 149 13.78 -14.04 -13.56
N LEU A 150 13.64 -14.39 -12.28
CA LEU A 150 12.82 -13.63 -11.33
C LEU A 150 13.36 -12.20 -11.16
N HIS A 151 14.67 -12.03 -11.06
CA HIS A 151 15.30 -10.72 -10.98
C HIS A 151 14.87 -9.81 -12.14
N GLU A 152 15.02 -10.28 -13.37
CA GLU A 152 14.71 -9.49 -14.57
C GLU A 152 13.22 -9.20 -14.71
N ILE A 153 12.35 -10.18 -14.47
CA ILE A 153 10.90 -10.00 -14.60
C ILE A 153 10.36 -9.08 -13.51
N ILE A 154 10.76 -9.28 -12.25
CA ILE A 154 10.34 -8.42 -11.14
C ILE A 154 10.89 -7.00 -11.32
N LYS A 155 12.11 -6.85 -11.84
CA LYS A 155 12.67 -5.53 -12.18
C LYS A 155 11.78 -4.81 -13.19
N GLU A 156 11.36 -5.46 -14.26
CA GLU A 156 10.56 -4.83 -15.30
C GLU A 156 9.14 -4.50 -14.80
N ILE A 157 8.49 -5.44 -14.12
CA ILE A 157 7.18 -5.22 -13.47
C ILE A 157 7.26 -4.01 -12.54
N THR A 158 8.26 -3.98 -11.65
CA THR A 158 8.44 -2.89 -10.68
C THR A 158 8.71 -1.57 -11.40
N PHE A 159 9.61 -1.55 -12.38
CA PHE A 159 10.01 -0.34 -13.10
C PHE A 159 8.85 0.29 -13.89
N GLU A 160 8.09 -0.52 -14.64
CA GLU A 160 6.95 -0.03 -15.42
C GLU A 160 5.81 0.45 -14.50
N THR A 161 5.58 -0.24 -13.39
CA THR A 161 4.57 0.13 -12.39
C THR A 161 4.93 1.46 -11.69
N LEU A 162 6.21 1.69 -11.42
CA LEU A 162 6.72 2.93 -10.83
C LEU A 162 6.68 4.12 -11.82
N ASN A 163 7.09 3.91 -13.07
CA ASN A 163 7.19 4.96 -14.10
C ASN A 163 5.84 5.57 -14.51
N ALA A 164 4.73 4.95 -14.15
CA ALA A 164 3.40 5.40 -14.54
C ALA A 164 3.00 6.77 -13.94
N ASN A 165 3.65 7.29 -12.87
CA ASN A 165 3.44 8.67 -12.37
C ASN A 165 4.69 9.23 -11.65
N VAL A 166 4.59 10.47 -11.13
CA VAL A 166 5.60 11.12 -10.26
C VAL A 166 5.90 10.25 -9.02
N LEU A 167 7.20 10.10 -8.69
CA LEU A 167 7.71 9.38 -7.51
C LEU A 167 7.04 9.90 -6.23
N ASN A 168 6.29 9.03 -5.53
CA ASN A 168 5.61 9.30 -4.28
C ASN A 168 5.84 8.10 -3.35
N ALA A 169 6.37 8.28 -2.13
CA ALA A 169 6.75 7.13 -1.31
C ALA A 169 5.57 6.32 -0.79
N VAL A 170 4.39 6.92 -0.63
CA VAL A 170 3.18 6.15 -0.29
C VAL A 170 2.87 5.16 -1.41
N ARG A 171 3.00 5.59 -2.68
CA ARG A 171 2.76 4.73 -3.83
C ARG A 171 3.87 3.69 -4.02
N ILE A 172 5.14 4.11 -3.90
CA ILE A 172 6.29 3.20 -3.96
C ILE A 172 6.13 2.10 -2.91
N ARG A 173 5.86 2.46 -1.65
CA ARG A 173 5.63 1.47 -0.57
C ARG A 173 4.49 0.51 -0.89
N ARG A 174 3.35 0.99 -1.40
CA ARG A 174 2.22 0.13 -1.77
C ARG A 174 2.57 -0.86 -2.88
N ILE A 175 3.23 -0.40 -3.94
CA ILE A 175 3.66 -1.25 -5.07
C ILE A 175 4.62 -2.34 -4.58
N LEU A 176 5.66 -1.94 -3.85
CA LEU A 176 6.66 -2.89 -3.36
C LEU A 176 6.09 -3.86 -2.33
N ALA A 177 5.17 -3.40 -1.47
CA ALA A 177 4.48 -4.26 -0.52
C ALA A 177 3.62 -5.33 -1.23
N SER A 178 2.91 -4.96 -2.31
CA SER A 178 2.11 -5.91 -3.10
C SER A 178 3.00 -6.96 -3.77
N ILE A 179 4.09 -6.55 -4.42
CA ILE A 179 5.05 -7.49 -5.04
C ILE A 179 5.66 -8.45 -3.99
N LEU A 180 6.06 -7.92 -2.85
CA LEU A 180 6.63 -8.73 -1.76
C LEU A 180 5.59 -9.64 -1.12
N GLN A 181 4.33 -9.21 -1.02
CA GLN A 181 3.24 -10.07 -0.52
C GLN A 181 3.03 -11.28 -1.43
N SER A 182 2.97 -11.07 -2.76
CA SER A 182 2.89 -12.16 -3.73
C SER A 182 4.07 -13.13 -3.61
N ALA A 183 5.29 -12.60 -3.46
CA ALA A 183 6.48 -13.42 -3.28
C ALA A 183 6.44 -14.22 -1.96
N ILE A 184 5.92 -13.63 -0.87
CA ILE A 184 5.72 -14.32 0.41
C ILE A 184 4.72 -15.46 0.26
N ASN A 185 3.55 -15.20 -0.34
CA ASN A 185 2.51 -16.22 -0.55
C ASN A 185 3.09 -17.46 -1.26
N ILE A 186 3.85 -17.25 -2.33
CA ILE A 186 4.44 -18.34 -3.11
C ILE A 186 5.60 -19.00 -2.34
N ALA A 187 6.46 -18.23 -1.67
CA ALA A 187 7.54 -18.78 -0.87
C ALA A 187 7.04 -19.65 0.31
N GLU A 188 5.91 -19.28 0.93
CA GLU A 188 5.25 -20.11 1.94
C GLU A 188 4.69 -21.40 1.34
N ALA A 189 4.14 -21.35 0.12
CA ALA A 189 3.64 -22.52 -0.60
C ALA A 189 4.77 -23.44 -1.11
N THR A 190 5.96 -22.89 -1.39
CA THR A 190 7.14 -23.62 -1.89
C THR A 190 8.39 -23.37 -1.03
N PRO A 191 8.48 -23.87 0.21
CA PRO A 191 9.56 -23.52 1.15
C PRO A 191 10.98 -23.83 0.62
N ASN A 192 11.13 -24.86 -0.21
CA ASN A 192 12.42 -25.25 -0.79
C ASN A 192 12.97 -24.23 -1.80
N GLN A 193 12.12 -23.33 -2.30
CA GLN A 193 12.48 -22.28 -3.26
C GLN A 193 12.42 -20.88 -2.64
N ALA A 194 12.11 -20.76 -1.34
CA ALA A 194 11.89 -19.49 -0.67
C ALA A 194 13.09 -18.53 -0.78
N ASP A 195 14.32 -19.02 -0.56
CA ASP A 195 15.53 -18.19 -0.70
C ASP A 195 15.68 -17.64 -2.12
N THR A 196 15.50 -18.48 -3.13
CA THR A 196 15.60 -18.12 -4.55
C THR A 196 14.54 -17.09 -4.94
N ILE A 197 13.30 -17.28 -4.50
CA ILE A 197 12.19 -16.34 -4.73
C ILE A 197 12.50 -14.98 -4.10
N PHE A 198 12.91 -14.98 -2.83
CA PHE A 198 13.20 -13.74 -2.11
C PHE A 198 14.41 -12.99 -2.68
N ARG A 199 15.49 -13.69 -3.02
CA ARG A 199 16.68 -13.08 -3.64
C ARG A 199 16.33 -12.43 -4.98
N GLY A 200 15.71 -13.18 -5.89
CA GLY A 200 15.31 -12.67 -7.21
C GLY A 200 14.38 -11.46 -7.09
N THR A 201 13.35 -11.57 -6.24
CA THR A 201 12.37 -10.49 -6.03
C THR A 201 13.00 -9.22 -5.45
N LEU A 202 13.77 -9.35 -4.37
CA LEU A 202 14.41 -8.20 -3.72
C LEU A 202 15.44 -7.53 -4.62
N HIS A 203 16.22 -8.33 -5.36
CA HIS A 203 17.18 -7.78 -6.32
C HIS A 203 16.45 -7.05 -7.44
N GLY A 204 15.36 -7.64 -7.97
CA GLY A 204 14.55 -7.03 -9.03
C GLY A 204 13.97 -5.68 -8.62
N ILE A 205 13.39 -5.62 -7.42
CA ILE A 205 12.87 -4.38 -6.82
C ILE A 205 13.97 -3.32 -6.71
N ARG A 206 15.15 -3.68 -6.20
CA ARG A 206 16.27 -2.74 -6.02
C ARG A 206 16.75 -2.19 -7.36
N SER A 207 16.99 -3.04 -8.35
CA SER A 207 17.42 -2.61 -9.68
C SER A 207 16.38 -1.72 -10.36
N ALA A 208 15.08 -2.00 -10.15
CA ALA A 208 14.02 -1.14 -10.67
C ALA A 208 14.00 0.24 -10.01
N LEU A 209 14.22 0.32 -8.70
CA LEU A 209 14.34 1.57 -7.97
C LEU A 209 15.55 2.38 -8.42
N ILE A 210 16.72 1.73 -8.54
CA ILE A 210 17.94 2.35 -9.06
C ILE A 210 17.67 2.94 -10.45
N LYS A 211 17.20 2.12 -11.40
CA LYS A 211 16.88 2.54 -12.77
C LYS A 211 15.87 3.70 -12.81
N SER A 212 14.88 3.71 -11.90
CA SER A 212 13.89 4.78 -11.79
C SER A 212 14.51 6.09 -11.29
N ILE A 213 15.40 6.02 -10.29
CA ILE A 213 16.10 7.18 -9.75
C ILE A 213 17.13 7.70 -10.75
N GLU A 214 17.88 6.84 -11.44
CA GLU A 214 18.82 7.23 -12.50
C GLU A 214 18.13 8.00 -13.62
N LYS A 215 16.97 7.49 -14.08
CA LYS A 215 16.16 8.17 -15.10
C LYS A 215 15.69 9.55 -14.62
N PHE A 216 15.30 9.67 -13.35
CA PHE A 216 14.93 10.94 -12.75
C PHE A 216 16.15 11.89 -12.59
N HIS A 217 17.30 11.36 -12.18
CA HIS A 217 18.56 12.09 -12.08
C HIS A 217 18.95 12.69 -13.44
N GLN A 218 18.95 11.86 -14.49
CA GLN A 218 19.21 12.30 -15.86
C GLN A 218 18.23 13.39 -16.29
N TYR A 219 16.94 13.22 -15.99
CA TYR A 219 15.94 14.24 -16.28
C TYR A 219 16.26 15.59 -15.61
N LEU A 220 16.72 15.59 -14.35
CA LEU A 220 17.12 16.81 -13.63
C LEU A 220 18.34 17.51 -14.25
N LEU A 221 19.23 16.76 -14.93
CA LEU A 221 20.38 17.32 -15.63
C LEU A 221 19.96 18.17 -16.83
N TYR A 222 18.93 17.75 -17.57
CA TYR A 222 18.57 18.34 -18.87
C TYR A 222 17.31 19.22 -18.83
N VAL A 223 16.48 19.16 -17.78
CA VAL A 223 15.26 19.98 -17.71
C VAL A 223 15.59 21.49 -17.65
N PRO A 224 14.90 22.36 -18.42
CA PRO A 224 15.08 23.82 -18.35
C PRO A 224 14.65 24.45 -17.03
N ASP A 225 15.25 25.58 -16.65
CA ASP A 225 15.01 26.21 -15.34
C ASP A 225 13.59 26.81 -15.22
N GLU A 226 12.97 27.21 -16.33
CA GLU A 226 11.59 27.71 -16.41
C GLU A 226 10.57 26.63 -16.06
N VAL A 227 10.80 25.40 -16.54
CA VAL A 227 9.98 24.23 -16.23
C VAL A 227 10.15 23.86 -14.76
N LYS A 228 11.37 23.98 -14.22
CA LYS A 228 11.62 23.64 -12.81
C LYS A 228 10.88 24.53 -11.82
N ALA A 229 10.72 25.81 -12.13
CA ALA A 229 10.03 26.76 -11.27
C ALA A 229 8.53 26.41 -11.11
N LEU A 230 7.93 25.79 -12.13
CA LEU A 230 6.52 25.39 -12.17
C LEU A 230 6.20 24.16 -11.31
N TYR A 231 7.21 23.35 -10.95
CA TYR A 231 7.08 22.10 -10.21
C TYR A 231 7.88 22.08 -8.90
N ARG A 232 8.14 23.28 -8.34
CA ARG A 232 9.01 23.45 -7.16
C ARG A 232 8.54 22.63 -5.95
N ASP A 233 7.23 22.57 -5.71
CA ASP A 233 6.67 21.90 -4.53
C ASP A 233 6.64 20.37 -4.71
N GLU A 234 6.42 19.90 -5.93
CA GLU A 234 6.56 18.50 -6.32
C GLU A 234 8.01 18.04 -6.14
N TYR A 235 9.00 18.86 -6.52
CA TYR A 235 10.41 18.54 -6.28
C TYR A 235 10.77 18.46 -4.79
N LYS A 236 10.25 19.34 -3.94
CA LYS A 236 10.48 19.22 -2.48
C LYS A 236 9.89 17.93 -1.91
N THR A 237 8.77 17.50 -2.46
CA THR A 237 8.16 16.22 -2.07
C THR A 237 9.10 15.09 -2.47
N ILE A 238 9.55 15.03 -3.72
CA ILE A 238 10.51 14.02 -4.20
C ILE A 238 11.82 14.05 -3.40
N GLU A 239 12.34 15.23 -3.04
CA GLU A 239 13.52 15.39 -2.18
C GLU A 239 13.34 14.64 -0.85
N THR A 240 12.20 14.84 -0.19
CA THR A 240 11.88 14.22 1.10
C THR A 240 11.77 12.70 0.98
N GLU A 241 11.21 12.21 -0.12
CA GLU A 241 11.03 10.78 -0.34
C GLU A 241 12.35 10.07 -0.66
N LEU A 242 13.21 10.70 -1.45
CA LEU A 242 14.55 10.20 -1.76
C LEU A 242 15.47 10.20 -0.51
N ASP A 243 15.40 11.24 0.33
CA ASP A 243 16.15 11.30 1.60
C ASP A 243 15.76 10.17 2.57
N ARG A 244 14.56 9.58 2.41
CA ARG A 244 14.04 8.51 3.28
C ARG A 244 14.17 7.12 2.68
N ILE A 245 14.82 6.97 1.51
CA ILE A 245 14.93 5.69 0.80
C ILE A 245 15.55 4.59 1.68
N ASP A 246 16.48 4.94 2.58
CA ASP A 246 17.18 4.02 3.48
C ASP A 246 16.24 3.29 4.44
N THR A 247 15.06 3.87 4.71
CA THR A 247 14.05 3.29 5.60
C THR A 247 12.93 2.57 4.86
N LEU A 248 12.95 2.57 3.53
CA LEU A 248 11.86 2.08 2.69
C LEU A 248 11.52 0.61 2.96
N PHE A 249 12.52 -0.28 2.92
CA PHE A 249 12.32 -1.71 3.13
C PHE A 249 11.86 -2.03 4.55
N SER A 250 12.45 -1.40 5.57
CA SER A 250 12.03 -1.59 6.96
C SER A 250 10.56 -1.18 7.19
N GLN A 251 10.11 -0.10 6.55
CA GLN A 251 8.71 0.33 6.61
C GLN A 251 7.78 -0.67 5.91
N ILE A 252 8.20 -1.22 4.76
CA ILE A 252 7.41 -2.22 4.04
C ILE A 252 7.31 -3.51 4.86
N PHE A 253 8.42 -4.03 5.39
CA PHE A 253 8.39 -5.23 6.23
C PHE A 253 7.53 -5.05 7.46
N HIS A 254 7.58 -3.88 8.10
CA HIS A 254 6.67 -3.56 9.20
C HIS A 254 5.19 -3.63 8.76
N SER A 255 4.85 -3.10 7.58
CA SER A 255 3.46 -3.15 7.10
C SER A 255 2.97 -4.56 6.76
N LEU A 256 3.88 -5.48 6.44
CA LEU A 256 3.54 -6.88 6.12
C LEU A 256 3.36 -7.75 7.38
N LYS A 257 3.78 -7.28 8.58
CA LYS A 257 3.72 -8.05 9.84
C LYS A 257 2.32 -8.47 10.28
N SER A 258 1.28 -7.69 9.95
CA SER A 258 -0.08 -7.98 10.41
C SER A 258 -0.77 -9.12 9.65
N HIS A 259 -0.23 -9.53 8.50
CA HIS A 259 -0.88 -10.50 7.60
C HIS A 259 -0.03 -11.74 7.31
N ASN A 260 1.20 -11.82 7.82
CA ASN A 260 2.14 -12.89 7.50
C ASN A 260 2.78 -13.50 8.76
N SER A 261 3.27 -14.73 8.63
CA SER A 261 3.93 -15.42 9.73
C SER A 261 5.22 -14.70 10.15
N ALA A 262 5.52 -14.67 11.45
CA ALA A 262 6.75 -14.04 11.94
C ALA A 262 8.01 -14.72 11.38
N SER A 263 7.94 -16.03 11.14
CA SER A 263 9.04 -16.82 10.60
C SER A 263 9.38 -16.43 9.15
N ILE A 264 8.38 -16.29 8.27
CA ILE A 264 8.64 -15.95 6.86
C ILE A 264 9.16 -14.51 6.73
N LEU A 265 8.66 -13.59 7.56
CA LEU A 265 9.12 -12.20 7.53
C LEU A 265 10.53 -12.04 8.08
N GLN A 266 10.89 -12.76 9.15
CA GLN A 266 12.27 -12.82 9.62
C GLN A 266 13.20 -13.38 8.55
N HIS A 267 12.72 -14.37 7.80
CA HIS A 267 13.46 -14.94 6.68
C HIS A 267 13.68 -13.92 5.56
N LEU A 268 12.63 -13.22 5.13
CA LEU A 268 12.71 -12.14 4.14
C LEU A 268 13.60 -10.98 4.60
N GLU A 269 13.47 -10.54 5.85
CA GLU A 269 14.30 -9.50 6.46
C GLU A 269 15.79 -9.90 6.45
N ARG A 270 16.12 -11.16 6.80
CA ARG A 270 17.48 -11.70 6.72
C ARG A 270 18.05 -11.61 5.30
N ILE A 271 17.33 -12.14 4.31
CA ILE A 271 17.79 -12.13 2.91
C ILE A 271 17.92 -10.69 2.39
N SER A 272 16.99 -9.81 2.78
CA SER A 272 17.07 -8.39 2.44
C SER A 272 18.35 -7.74 2.97
N HIS A 273 18.76 -8.05 4.20
CA HIS A 273 20.03 -7.55 4.74
C HIS A 273 21.25 -8.12 4.02
N GLU A 274 21.26 -9.43 3.73
CA GLU A 274 22.37 -10.09 3.01
C GLU A 274 22.56 -9.55 1.59
N THR A 275 21.48 -9.14 0.94
CA THR A 275 21.45 -8.64 -0.45
C THR A 275 21.44 -7.12 -0.54
N SER A 276 21.58 -6.42 0.60
CA SER A 276 21.56 -4.96 0.64
C SER A 276 22.86 -4.38 0.05
N SER A 277 22.73 -3.37 -0.80
CA SER A 277 23.82 -2.58 -1.35
C SER A 277 23.58 -1.11 -1.04
N ASP A 278 24.65 -0.36 -0.79
CA ASP A 278 24.59 1.09 -0.55
C ASP A 278 24.31 1.89 -1.84
N GLU A 279 24.34 1.24 -3.01
CA GLU A 279 24.14 1.86 -4.32
C GLU A 279 22.85 2.68 -4.41
N LEU A 280 21.71 2.10 -3.98
CA LEU A 280 20.42 2.78 -3.98
C LEU A 280 20.44 4.02 -3.08
N SER A 281 21.06 3.93 -1.91
CA SER A 281 21.20 5.04 -0.95
C SER A 281 22.08 6.16 -1.53
N ASN A 282 23.23 5.78 -2.09
CA ASN A 282 24.21 6.71 -2.65
C ASN A 282 23.62 7.47 -3.84
N LEU A 283 23.00 6.75 -4.79
CA LEU A 283 22.34 7.36 -5.94
C LEU A 283 21.20 8.31 -5.51
N SER A 284 20.43 7.91 -4.50
CA SER A 284 19.36 8.75 -3.94
C SER A 284 19.92 10.06 -3.37
N LYS A 285 20.98 9.99 -2.55
CA LYS A 285 21.67 11.16 -1.97
C LYS A 285 22.25 12.08 -3.03
N GLU A 286 22.91 11.52 -4.05
CA GLU A 286 23.44 12.29 -5.18
C GLU A 286 22.32 13.02 -5.93
N THR A 287 21.21 12.33 -6.18
CA THR A 287 20.05 12.89 -6.87
C THR A 287 19.38 14.00 -6.06
N VAL A 288 19.29 13.85 -4.74
CA VAL A 288 18.82 14.90 -3.81
C VAL A 288 19.74 16.11 -3.84
N GLU A 289 21.06 15.92 -3.82
CA GLU A 289 22.01 17.02 -3.86
C GLU A 289 21.92 17.79 -5.19
N LEU A 290 21.83 17.07 -6.32
CA LEU A 290 21.57 17.67 -7.62
C LEU A 290 20.28 18.49 -7.60
N LEU A 291 19.21 17.95 -7.04
CA LEU A 291 17.92 18.62 -6.96
C LEU A 291 17.99 19.90 -6.11
N ARG A 292 18.62 19.85 -4.93
CA ARG A 292 18.86 21.03 -4.07
C ARG A 292 19.65 22.11 -4.80
N ASN A 293 20.72 21.71 -5.49
CA ASN A 293 21.56 22.61 -6.28
C ASN A 293 20.79 23.28 -7.42
N ARG A 294 19.87 22.56 -8.08
CA ARG A 294 19.00 23.14 -9.12
C ARG A 294 17.94 24.08 -8.52
N LEU A 295 17.27 23.69 -7.43
CA LEU A 295 16.23 24.50 -6.79
C LEU A 295 16.75 25.82 -6.19
N SER A 296 17.99 25.83 -5.69
CA SER A 296 18.62 27.04 -5.13
C SER A 296 18.93 28.09 -6.21
N LYS A 297 19.30 27.67 -7.43
CA LYS A 297 19.51 28.56 -8.58
C LYS A 297 18.21 29.27 -9.00
N ILE A 298 17.07 28.60 -8.92
CA ILE A 298 15.75 29.19 -9.22
C ILE A 298 15.39 30.30 -8.21
N LYS A 299 15.77 30.14 -6.92
CA LYS A 299 15.57 31.18 -5.89
C LYS A 299 16.32 32.49 -6.22
N ARG A 300 17.43 32.43 -6.96
CA ARG A 300 18.24 33.62 -7.33
C ARG A 300 17.74 34.32 -8.60
N GLY A 301 17.06 33.64 -9.52
CA GLY A 301 16.59 34.22 -10.80
C GLY A 301 15.20 34.88 -10.78
N VAL A 302 14.35 34.55 -9.81
CA VAL A 302 12.91 34.91 -9.83
C VAL A 302 12.57 36.21 -9.06
N THR A 303 13.49 36.76 -8.27
CA THR A 303 13.21 37.82 -7.29
C THR A 303 12.90 39.22 -7.84
N MET A 304 13.05 39.52 -9.14
CA MET A 304 12.68 40.86 -9.66
C MET A 304 11.66 40.94 -10.79
N ARG A 305 11.37 39.85 -11.54
CA ARG A 305 10.38 39.87 -12.65
C ARG A 305 9.38 38.72 -12.67
N GLY A 306 9.67 37.58 -12.01
CA GLY A 306 8.90 36.34 -12.17
C GLY A 306 7.59 36.27 -11.38
N THR A 307 7.50 36.92 -10.22
CA THR A 307 6.29 36.89 -9.37
C THR A 307 5.08 37.56 -10.02
N LYS A 308 5.29 38.57 -10.88
CA LYS A 308 4.21 39.24 -11.63
C LYS A 308 3.73 38.44 -12.86
N LEU A 309 4.60 37.60 -13.42
CA LEU A 309 4.30 36.79 -14.62
C LEU A 309 3.71 35.42 -14.28
N LEU A 310 4.17 34.76 -13.20
CA LEU A 310 3.70 33.44 -12.76
C LEU A 310 2.21 33.40 -12.36
N HIS A 311 1.65 34.52 -11.94
CA HIS A 311 0.21 34.66 -11.64
C HIS A 311 -0.62 35.24 -12.79
N SER A 312 -0.01 35.50 -13.95
CA SER A 312 -0.74 35.99 -15.12
C SER A 312 -1.44 34.86 -15.88
N LYS A 313 -2.60 35.14 -16.47
CA LYS A 313 -3.33 34.18 -17.35
C LYS A 313 -2.44 33.58 -18.44
N SER A 314 -1.51 34.38 -18.97
CA SER A 314 -0.55 33.96 -20.00
C SER A 314 0.42 32.86 -19.51
N ALA A 315 0.84 32.87 -18.25
CA ALA A 315 1.70 31.81 -17.70
C ALA A 315 0.93 30.50 -17.43
N GLN A 316 -0.35 30.59 -17.08
CA GLN A 316 -1.22 29.42 -16.94
C GLN A 316 -1.53 28.77 -18.30
N GLU A 317 -1.77 29.59 -19.33
CA GLU A 317 -1.91 29.11 -20.72
C GLU A 317 -0.59 28.52 -21.25
N ALA A 318 0.57 29.14 -20.96
CA ALA A 318 1.87 28.59 -21.31
C ALA A 318 2.15 27.25 -20.60
N LYS A 319 1.71 27.06 -19.36
CA LYS A 319 1.78 25.77 -18.64
C LYS A 319 0.93 24.70 -19.34
N ALA A 320 -0.29 25.04 -19.76
CA ALA A 320 -1.16 24.12 -20.51
C ALA A 320 -0.59 23.78 -21.90
N ILE A 321 0.00 24.75 -22.58
CA ILE A 321 0.66 24.57 -23.89
C ILE A 321 1.95 23.75 -23.73
N GLY A 322 2.73 23.95 -22.67
CA GLY A 322 3.95 23.19 -22.39
C GLY A 322 3.68 21.71 -22.11
N VAL A 323 2.62 21.40 -21.36
CA VAL A 323 2.17 20.00 -21.14
C VAL A 323 1.75 19.35 -22.46
N ARG A 324 1.07 20.08 -23.35
CA ARG A 324 0.72 19.58 -24.70
C ARG A 324 1.95 19.44 -25.60
N ALA A 325 2.88 20.39 -25.59
CA ALA A 325 4.10 20.36 -26.37
C ALA A 325 5.02 19.20 -25.96
N TRP A 326 5.08 18.90 -24.65
CA TRP A 326 5.76 17.72 -24.14
C TRP A 326 5.12 16.42 -24.65
N SER A 327 3.79 16.33 -24.60
CA SER A 327 3.06 15.17 -25.13
C SER A 327 3.34 14.96 -26.63
N VAL A 328 3.42 16.04 -27.40
CA VAL A 328 3.78 16.01 -28.82
C VAL A 328 5.25 15.61 -29.00
N ALA A 329 6.18 16.17 -28.22
CA ALA A 329 7.60 15.83 -28.27
C ALA A 329 7.86 14.34 -28.00
N LYS A 330 7.14 13.76 -27.03
CA LYS A 330 7.16 12.32 -26.73
C LYS A 330 6.70 11.48 -27.92
N SER A 331 5.66 11.92 -28.64
CA SER A 331 5.16 11.24 -29.84
C SER A 331 6.12 11.36 -31.04
N THR A 332 6.79 12.50 -31.23
CA THR A 332 7.80 12.68 -32.30
C THR A 332 9.10 11.95 -32.03
N MET A 333 9.51 11.77 -30.77
CA MET A 333 10.68 10.94 -30.42
C MET A 333 10.40 9.46 -30.67
N GLN A 334 9.19 8.97 -30.40
CA GLN A 334 8.76 7.62 -30.78
C GLN A 334 8.74 7.44 -32.31
N GLY A 335 8.31 8.46 -33.07
CA GLY A 335 8.40 8.47 -34.54
C GLY A 335 9.83 8.46 -35.07
N ALA A 336 10.75 9.18 -34.44
CA ALA A 336 12.18 9.18 -34.81
C ALA A 336 12.88 7.85 -34.50
N ILE A 337 12.50 7.18 -33.41
CA ILE A 337 12.98 5.83 -33.06
C ILE A 337 12.44 4.79 -34.04
N LYS A 338 11.18 4.92 -34.47
CA LYS A 338 10.56 4.06 -35.49
C LYS A 338 11.23 4.24 -36.87
N GLY A 339 11.51 5.49 -37.27
CA GLY A 339 12.25 5.78 -38.50
C GLY A 339 13.72 5.34 -38.48
N ALA A 340 14.40 5.38 -37.32
CA ALA A 340 15.75 4.85 -37.16
C ALA A 340 15.78 3.31 -37.24
N LYS A 341 14.75 2.64 -36.71
CA LYS A 341 14.59 1.18 -36.78
C LYS A 341 14.29 0.70 -38.20
N GLU A 342 13.39 1.38 -38.91
CA GLU A 342 13.09 1.10 -40.33
C GLU A 342 14.28 1.36 -41.28
N ALA A 343 15.21 2.26 -40.91
CA ALA A 343 16.45 2.50 -41.65
C ALA A 343 17.56 1.49 -41.34
N MET A 344 17.52 0.86 -40.16
CA MET A 344 18.41 -0.25 -39.78
C MET A 344 17.95 -1.58 -40.40
N ASP A 345 16.64 -1.80 -40.53
CA ASP A 345 16.06 -3.00 -41.16
C ASP A 345 16.15 -2.99 -42.70
N LYS A 346 16.62 -1.88 -43.30
CA LYS A 346 16.86 -1.73 -44.75
C LYS A 346 18.34 -1.79 -45.16
N LYS A 347 19.25 -2.13 -44.23
CA LYS A 347 20.64 -2.51 -44.49
C LYS A 347 20.82 -4.00 -44.21
#